data_AF-A0A1A9VV16-F1
#
_entry.id   AF-A0A1A9VV16-F1
#
_cell.length_a   1.000
_cell.length_b   1.000
_cell.length_c   1.000
_cell.angle_alpha   90.00
_cell.angle_beta   90.00
_cell.angle_gamma   90.00
#
_symmetry.space_group_name_H-M   'P 1'
#
loop_
_entity.id
_entity.type
_entity.pdbx_description
1 polymer ?
#
loop_
_entity_poly.entity_id
_entity_poly.type
_entity_poly.pdbx_seq_one_letter_code
_entity_poly.pdbx_strand_id
1 'polypeptide(L)'
;MNSTRFTCLDYLDGLAVHWYWDNIFGPELIDFTLKFMPNRLLFNTEACVGDKPWQTHGPELGSWSRAEQYAKALLQDFQHNFNGWLDWNLLLDDQGGPNYVRNYVDAPVIVNTQNFQEFYKQPIFYILGHFSKFLSPQSVRIATSTSFYRTSINTLAFKRPDDKIILILFNSASIPQDICVHDSERGSFVINVPAHSIHTILYM
;
A
#
# COMPACT_ATOMS: atom_id res chain seq x y z
N MET A 1 2.48 7.73 -34.18
CA MET A 1 2.04 6.54 -34.94
C MET A 1 1.45 5.57 -33.94
N ASN A 2 0.12 5.49 -33.84
CA ASN A 2 -0.55 4.48 -33.02
C ASN A 2 -0.66 3.22 -33.88
N SER A 3 0.36 2.37 -33.82
CA SER A 3 0.46 1.11 -34.57
C SER A 3 -0.15 -0.06 -33.82
N THR A 4 -1.15 0.18 -32.96
CA THR A 4 -1.88 -0.91 -32.32
C THR A 4 -2.79 -1.56 -33.36
N ARG A 5 -2.74 -2.89 -33.46
CA ARG A 5 -3.79 -3.63 -34.17
C ARG A 5 -5.11 -3.27 -33.48
N PHE A 6 -6.09 -2.81 -34.25
CA PHE A 6 -7.30 -2.11 -33.77
C PHE A 6 -8.08 -2.83 -32.65
N THR A 7 -7.90 -4.14 -32.47
CA THR A 7 -8.65 -4.97 -31.52
C THR A 7 -7.85 -5.45 -30.31
N CYS A 8 -6.55 -5.13 -30.20
CA CYS A 8 -5.74 -5.63 -29.07
C CYS A 8 -6.25 -5.16 -27.70
N LEU A 9 -6.80 -3.94 -27.63
CA LEU A 9 -7.36 -3.40 -26.39
C LEU A 9 -8.68 -4.05 -26.00
N ASP A 10 -9.37 -4.73 -26.91
CA ASP A 10 -10.63 -5.41 -26.62
C ASP A 10 -10.43 -6.65 -25.74
N TYR A 11 -9.22 -7.22 -25.75
CA TYR A 11 -8.82 -8.36 -24.94
C TYR A 11 -8.05 -7.96 -23.67
N LEU A 12 -7.97 -6.67 -23.37
CA LEU A 12 -7.21 -6.14 -22.24
C LEU A 12 -8.17 -5.63 -21.15
N ASP A 13 -8.25 -6.37 -20.05
CA ASP A 13 -9.03 -5.95 -18.87
C ASP A 13 -8.33 -4.85 -18.07
N GLY A 14 -7.01 -4.85 -18.06
CA GLY A 14 -6.22 -3.96 -17.21
C GLY A 14 -4.72 -4.05 -17.40
N LEU A 15 -4.01 -3.28 -16.59
CA LEU A 15 -2.57 -3.25 -16.50
C LEU A 15 -2.10 -3.84 -15.17
N ALA A 16 -0.97 -4.54 -15.23
CA ALA A 16 -0.23 -5.02 -14.08
C ALA A 16 1.10 -4.26 -14.00
N VAL A 17 1.46 -3.78 -12.82
CA VAL A 17 2.73 -3.09 -12.55
C VAL A 17 3.35 -3.63 -11.26
N HIS A 18 4.66 -3.45 -11.12
CA HIS A 18 5.42 -3.85 -9.95
C HIS A 18 5.97 -2.60 -9.24
N TRP A 19 6.19 -2.67 -7.93
CA TRP A 19 6.74 -1.57 -7.13
C TRP A 19 8.16 -1.85 -6.67
N TYR A 20 9.11 -1.05 -7.15
CA TYR A 20 10.53 -1.20 -6.89
C TYR A 20 11.32 0.12 -7.01
N TRP A 21 10.99 0.98 -7.98
CA TRP A 21 11.77 2.20 -8.28
C TRP A 21 10.95 3.48 -8.14
N ASP A 22 9.84 3.39 -7.43
CA ASP A 22 8.76 4.37 -7.39
C ASP A 22 9.16 5.64 -6.64
N ASN A 23 10.18 5.57 -5.79
CA ASN A 23 10.83 6.74 -5.19
C ASN A 23 11.57 7.62 -6.22
N ILE A 24 11.90 7.06 -7.40
CA ILE A 24 12.54 7.78 -8.51
C ILE A 24 11.51 8.08 -9.60
N PHE A 25 10.64 7.12 -9.90
CA PHE A 25 9.61 7.22 -10.92
C PHE A 25 8.23 7.13 -10.28
N GLY A 26 7.65 8.29 -10.01
CA GLY A 26 6.32 8.36 -9.41
C GLY A 26 5.20 7.79 -10.31
N PRO A 27 4.00 7.67 -9.75
CA PRO A 27 2.84 7.06 -10.40
C PRO A 27 2.29 7.88 -11.57
N GLU A 28 2.77 9.11 -11.78
CA GLU A 28 2.30 10.02 -12.84
C GLU A 28 2.50 9.45 -14.25
N LEU A 29 3.50 8.60 -14.44
CA LEU A 29 3.71 7.88 -15.70
C LEU A 29 2.56 6.90 -15.99
N ILE A 30 2.04 6.26 -14.95
CA ILE A 30 0.91 5.35 -15.03
C ILE A 30 -0.39 6.15 -15.24
N ASP A 31 -0.57 7.26 -14.52
CA ASP A 31 -1.70 8.17 -14.73
C ASP A 31 -1.77 8.67 -16.17
N PHE A 32 -0.63 9.02 -16.75
CA PHE A 32 -0.55 9.43 -18.15
C PHE A 32 -0.98 8.30 -19.09
N THR A 33 -0.56 7.07 -18.81
CA THR A 33 -0.94 5.88 -19.58
C THR A 33 -2.45 5.61 -19.53
N LEU A 34 -3.06 5.74 -18.34
CA LEU A 34 -4.50 5.54 -18.16
C LEU A 34 -5.37 6.55 -18.93
N LYS A 35 -4.84 7.75 -19.27
CA LYS A 35 -5.56 8.69 -20.16
C LYS A 35 -5.83 8.12 -21.54
N PHE A 36 -5.00 7.19 -22.02
CA PHE A 36 -5.18 6.52 -23.32
C PHE A 36 -5.98 5.22 -23.22
N MET A 37 -6.19 4.70 -22.01
CA MET A 37 -6.91 3.46 -21.74
C MET A 37 -7.90 3.65 -20.58
N PRO A 38 -8.92 4.53 -20.74
CA PRO A 38 -9.89 4.78 -19.69
C PRO A 38 -10.68 3.51 -19.37
N ASN A 39 -11.15 3.40 -18.12
CA ASN A 39 -11.96 2.28 -17.64
C ASN A 39 -11.27 0.91 -17.71
N ARG A 40 -9.94 0.88 -17.63
CA ARG A 40 -9.15 -0.34 -17.45
C ARG A 40 -8.76 -0.50 -16.00
N LEU A 41 -8.67 -1.76 -15.56
CA LEU A 41 -8.16 -2.08 -14.24
C LEU A 41 -6.67 -1.76 -14.15
N LEU A 42 -6.19 -1.40 -12.97
CA LEU A 42 -4.79 -1.23 -12.68
C LEU A 42 -4.45 -1.96 -11.38
N PHE A 43 -3.52 -2.90 -11.44
CA PHE A 43 -3.12 -3.71 -10.30
C PHE A 43 -1.62 -3.59 -10.08
N ASN A 44 -1.25 -3.37 -8.83
CA ASN A 44 0.11 -3.68 -8.38
C ASN A 44 0.15 -5.19 -8.11
N THR A 45 0.88 -5.92 -8.94
CA THR A 45 0.91 -7.38 -8.88
C THR A 45 2.10 -7.95 -8.11
N GLU A 46 3.05 -7.10 -7.74
CA GLU A 46 4.26 -7.50 -7.04
C GLU A 46 4.96 -6.30 -6.43
N ALA A 47 5.30 -6.42 -5.15
CA ALA A 47 6.06 -5.44 -4.41
C ALA A 47 6.85 -6.12 -3.30
N CYS A 48 8.10 -5.68 -3.09
CA CYS A 48 8.88 -6.06 -1.91
C CYS A 48 9.95 -5.01 -1.56
N VAL A 49 10.63 -5.22 -0.44
CA VAL A 49 11.76 -4.39 0.03
C VAL A 49 12.97 -5.26 0.35
N GLY A 50 14.14 -4.64 0.47
CA GLY A 50 15.41 -5.36 0.63
C GLY A 50 15.99 -5.83 -0.70
N ASP A 51 15.48 -5.30 -1.82
CA ASP A 51 15.92 -5.58 -3.19
C ASP A 51 17.02 -4.62 -3.68
N LYS A 52 17.25 -3.50 -2.97
CA LYS A 52 18.19 -2.45 -3.41
C LYS A 52 19.62 -2.69 -2.91
N PRO A 53 20.63 -2.32 -3.72
CA PRO A 53 22.05 -2.44 -3.33
C PRO A 53 22.42 -1.70 -2.03
N TRP A 54 21.70 -0.63 -1.69
CA TRP A 54 21.93 0.19 -0.49
C TRP A 54 21.03 -0.18 0.70
N GLN A 55 20.18 -1.19 0.56
CA GLN A 55 19.37 -1.74 1.65
C GLN A 55 20.01 -3.01 2.22
N THR A 56 19.62 -3.38 3.44
CA THR A 56 19.92 -4.73 3.94
C THR A 56 19.18 -5.74 3.06
N HIS A 57 19.91 -6.67 2.46
CA HIS A 57 19.28 -7.74 1.68
C HIS A 57 18.71 -8.78 2.64
N GLY A 58 17.51 -9.28 2.35
CA GLY A 58 16.78 -10.15 3.27
C GLY A 58 16.06 -9.38 4.40
N PRO A 59 15.53 -10.09 5.42
CA PRO A 59 14.66 -9.51 6.44
C PRO A 59 15.37 -8.59 7.42
N GLU A 60 14.72 -7.49 7.78
CA GLU A 60 15.06 -6.70 8.97
C GLU A 60 13.94 -6.87 10.00
N LEU A 61 14.16 -7.78 10.97
CA LEU A 61 13.14 -8.12 11.95
C LEU A 61 12.70 -6.88 12.76
N GLY A 62 11.40 -6.57 12.71
CA GLY A 62 10.81 -5.43 13.42
C GLY A 62 11.01 -4.06 12.76
N SER A 63 11.47 -4.01 11.50
CA SER A 63 11.75 -2.73 10.81
C SER A 63 10.48 -1.90 10.55
N TRP A 64 10.28 -0.85 11.35
CA TRP A 64 9.20 0.11 11.12
C TRP A 64 9.43 0.92 9.83
N SER A 65 10.68 1.24 9.50
CA SER A 65 11.02 1.96 8.26
C SER A 65 10.54 1.22 6.99
N ARG A 66 10.65 -0.12 6.97
CA ARG A 66 10.09 -0.93 5.88
C ARG A 66 8.57 -0.92 5.86
N ALA A 67 7.92 -0.98 7.03
CA ALA A 67 6.48 -0.79 7.13
C ALA A 67 6.01 0.57 6.60
N GLU A 68 6.71 1.66 6.93
CA GLU A 68 6.35 2.99 6.42
C GLU A 68 6.46 3.09 4.89
N GLN A 69 7.42 2.39 4.28
CA GLN A 69 7.52 2.30 2.82
C GLN A 69 6.26 1.65 2.22
N TYR A 70 5.82 0.51 2.78
CA TYR A 70 4.56 -0.14 2.36
C TYR A 70 3.35 0.76 2.57
N ALA A 71 3.27 1.45 3.72
CA ALA A 71 2.13 2.33 4.02
C ALA A 71 2.03 3.45 2.99
N LYS A 72 3.16 4.10 2.68
CA LYS A 72 3.23 5.15 1.65
C LYS A 72 2.90 4.62 0.26
N ALA A 73 3.44 3.46 -0.12
CA ALA A 73 3.18 2.83 -1.41
C ALA A 73 1.69 2.52 -1.60
N LEU A 74 1.05 1.84 -0.64
CA LEU A 74 -0.39 1.52 -0.70
C LEU A 74 -1.25 2.79 -0.73
N LEU A 75 -0.93 3.79 0.09
CA LEU A 75 -1.65 5.07 0.09
C LEU A 75 -1.52 5.78 -1.27
N GLN A 76 -0.33 5.81 -1.84
CA GLN A 76 -0.07 6.39 -3.15
C GLN A 76 -0.82 5.63 -4.25
N ASP A 77 -0.63 4.31 -4.37
CA ASP A 77 -1.22 3.51 -5.45
C ASP A 77 -2.75 3.65 -5.47
N PHE A 78 -3.41 3.57 -4.32
CA PHE A 78 -4.86 3.77 -4.27
C PHE A 78 -5.29 5.23 -4.54
N GLN A 79 -4.46 6.24 -4.25
CA GLN A 79 -4.71 7.61 -4.70
C GLN A 79 -4.62 7.74 -6.23
N HIS A 80 -3.79 6.91 -6.87
CA HIS A 80 -3.52 6.88 -8.32
C HIS A 80 -4.30 5.78 -9.07
N ASN A 81 -5.55 5.52 -8.65
CA ASN A 81 -6.54 4.66 -9.33
C ASN A 81 -6.20 3.17 -9.38
N PHE A 82 -5.27 2.67 -8.58
CA PHE A 82 -5.07 1.23 -8.46
C PHE A 82 -6.30 0.56 -7.85
N ASN A 83 -6.64 -0.61 -8.39
CA ASN A 83 -7.77 -1.43 -7.96
C ASN A 83 -7.36 -2.55 -7.00
N GLY A 84 -6.07 -2.85 -6.89
CA GLY A 84 -5.55 -3.85 -5.97
C GLY A 84 -4.03 -3.83 -5.89
N TRP A 85 -3.53 -4.53 -4.87
CA TRP A 85 -2.13 -4.52 -4.49
C TRP A 85 -1.73 -5.89 -3.94
N LEU A 86 -0.61 -6.43 -4.42
CA LEU A 86 -0.12 -7.76 -4.08
C LEU A 86 1.34 -7.67 -3.61
N ASP A 87 1.56 -8.15 -2.38
CA ASP A 87 2.91 -8.39 -1.86
C ASP A 87 3.56 -9.59 -2.55
N TRP A 88 4.89 -9.67 -2.52
CA TRP A 88 5.63 -10.69 -3.25
C TRP A 88 5.61 -12.07 -2.58
N ASN A 89 6.46 -12.32 -1.57
CA ASN A 89 6.51 -13.59 -0.88
C ASN A 89 5.68 -13.53 0.40
N LEU A 90 4.70 -14.43 0.53
CA LEU A 90 3.87 -14.52 1.75
C LEU A 90 4.70 -14.77 3.02
N LEU A 91 5.74 -15.58 2.89
CA LEU A 91 6.68 -15.88 3.97
C LEU A 91 8.08 -16.20 3.41
N LEU A 92 9.11 -15.92 4.20
CA LEU A 92 10.51 -16.28 3.95
C LEU A 92 11.20 -16.73 5.25
N ASP A 93 12.40 -17.29 5.16
CA ASP A 93 13.26 -17.54 6.33
C ASP A 93 14.00 -16.27 6.79
N ASP A 94 14.80 -16.38 7.86
CA ASP A 94 15.57 -15.26 8.43
C ASP A 94 16.72 -14.75 7.53
N GLN A 95 17.00 -15.45 6.42
CA GLN A 95 17.91 -15.02 5.37
C GLN A 95 17.18 -14.36 4.18
N GLY A 96 15.85 -14.43 4.12
CA GLY A 96 15.05 -13.93 2.99
C GLY A 96 14.95 -14.93 1.83
N GLY A 97 15.12 -16.21 2.14
CA GLY A 97 15.06 -17.31 1.19
C GLY A 97 14.00 -18.37 1.54
N PRO A 98 14.12 -19.57 0.95
CA PRO A 98 15.18 -20.00 0.03
C PRO A 98 15.05 -19.32 -1.35
N ASN A 99 16.17 -18.97 -1.96
CA ASN A 99 16.21 -18.42 -3.32
C ASN A 99 17.41 -18.99 -4.09
N TYR A 100 17.16 -19.66 -5.23
CA TYR A 100 18.17 -20.40 -5.96
C TYR A 100 19.30 -19.53 -6.54
N VAL A 101 19.02 -18.26 -6.85
CA VAL A 101 20.00 -17.26 -7.33
C VAL A 101 20.46 -16.31 -6.23
N ARG A 102 20.08 -16.57 -4.98
CA ARG A 102 20.42 -15.75 -3.80
C ARG A 102 19.93 -14.30 -3.92
N ASN A 103 18.79 -14.10 -4.61
CA ASN A 103 18.11 -12.81 -4.66
C ASN A 103 17.18 -12.66 -3.45
N TYR A 104 17.77 -12.40 -2.27
CA TYR A 104 17.05 -12.36 -1.00
C TYR A 104 16.40 -11.00 -0.76
N VAL A 105 15.18 -11.03 -0.20
CA VAL A 105 14.35 -9.86 0.10
C VAL A 105 13.64 -10.04 1.43
N ASP A 106 12.95 -9.01 1.92
CA ASP A 106 12.06 -9.16 3.08
C ASP A 106 10.72 -9.80 2.71
N ALA A 107 9.97 -10.24 3.72
CA ALA A 107 8.59 -10.65 3.62
C ALA A 107 7.79 -10.20 4.85
N PRO A 108 6.46 -10.09 4.79
CA PRO A 108 5.64 -9.74 5.95
C PRO A 108 5.69 -10.78 7.08
N VAL A 109 6.00 -12.03 6.77
CA VAL A 109 6.12 -13.11 7.76
C VAL A 109 7.45 -13.82 7.60
N ILE A 110 8.22 -13.91 8.68
CA ILE A 110 9.51 -14.60 8.70
C ILE A 110 9.38 -15.88 9.53
N VAL A 111 9.68 -17.02 8.94
CA VAL A 111 9.61 -18.33 9.61
C VAL A 111 10.97 -18.68 10.20
N ASN A 112 11.00 -19.10 11.46
CA ASN A 112 12.21 -19.65 12.05
C ASN A 112 12.41 -21.09 11.54
N THR A 113 13.25 -21.25 10.51
CA THR A 113 13.56 -22.54 9.90
C THR A 113 14.60 -23.35 10.68
N GLN A 114 15.16 -22.83 11.77
CA GLN A 114 16.07 -23.59 12.63
C GLN A 114 15.30 -24.62 13.46
N ASN A 115 14.10 -24.27 13.94
CA ASN A 115 13.28 -25.14 14.79
C ASN A 115 11.87 -25.44 14.22
N PHE A 116 11.38 -24.64 13.27
CA PHE A 116 10.03 -24.74 12.69
C PHE A 116 8.88 -24.64 13.70
N GLN A 117 9.09 -23.94 14.82
CA GLN A 117 8.09 -23.79 15.89
C GLN A 117 7.47 -22.40 15.97
N GLU A 118 8.09 -21.41 15.33
CA GLU A 118 7.65 -20.02 15.42
C GLU A 118 7.80 -19.28 14.10
N PHE A 119 7.04 -18.20 13.98
CA PHE A 119 7.14 -17.24 12.91
C PHE A 119 6.94 -15.83 13.49
N TYR A 120 7.55 -14.85 12.84
CA TYR A 120 7.51 -13.47 13.22
C TYR A 120 6.67 -12.70 12.21
N LYS A 121 5.61 -12.05 12.69
CA LYS A 121 4.83 -11.11 11.88
C LYS A 121 5.54 -9.77 11.92
N GLN A 122 6.11 -9.38 10.79
CA GLN A 122 6.82 -8.10 10.64
C GLN A 122 5.84 -6.92 10.72
N PRO A 123 6.30 -5.70 11.03
CA PRO A 123 5.49 -4.49 10.89
C PRO A 123 4.76 -4.38 9.54
N ILE A 124 5.39 -4.83 8.44
CA ILE A 124 4.80 -4.89 7.09
C ILE A 124 3.47 -5.67 7.10
N PHE A 125 3.39 -6.80 7.81
CA PHE A 125 2.16 -7.59 7.94
C PHE A 125 1.01 -6.76 8.50
N TYR A 126 1.29 -5.95 9.50
CA TYR A 126 0.28 -5.11 10.14
C TYR A 126 -0.15 -3.97 9.22
N ILE A 127 0.80 -3.34 8.50
CA ILE A 127 0.48 -2.35 7.46
C ILE A 127 -0.45 -2.94 6.41
N LEU A 128 -0.11 -4.10 5.82
CA LEU A 128 -0.99 -4.79 4.88
C LEU A 128 -2.36 -5.09 5.49
N GLY A 129 -2.41 -5.43 6.78
CA GLY A 129 -3.63 -5.62 7.55
C GLY A 129 -4.52 -4.36 7.64
N HIS A 130 -3.94 -3.16 7.76
CA HIS A 130 -4.69 -1.89 7.80
C HIS A 130 -5.52 -1.63 6.53
N PHE A 131 -5.15 -2.25 5.41
CA PHE A 131 -5.89 -2.20 4.15
C PHE A 131 -6.72 -3.48 3.98
N SER A 132 -6.07 -4.64 3.87
CA SER A 132 -6.69 -5.92 3.49
C SER A 132 -7.80 -6.40 4.44
N LYS A 133 -7.68 -6.12 5.75
CA LYS A 133 -8.70 -6.53 6.73
C LYS A 133 -9.97 -5.69 6.64
N PHE A 134 -9.84 -4.44 6.23
CA PHE A 134 -10.92 -3.46 6.32
C PHE A 134 -11.57 -3.18 4.96
N LEU A 135 -10.76 -3.06 3.91
CA LEU A 135 -11.21 -2.86 2.53
C LEU A 135 -11.73 -4.18 1.94
N SER A 136 -13.04 -4.39 2.02
CA SER A 136 -13.68 -5.49 1.32
C SER A 136 -13.67 -5.26 -0.20
N PRO A 137 -13.71 -6.33 -1.02
CA PRO A 137 -13.91 -6.19 -2.46
C PRO A 137 -15.09 -5.27 -2.78
N GLN A 138 -14.99 -4.51 -3.88
CA GLN A 138 -15.98 -3.53 -4.35
C GLN A 138 -16.11 -2.28 -3.46
N SER A 139 -15.22 -2.07 -2.49
CA SER A 139 -15.11 -0.77 -1.82
C SER A 139 -14.72 0.31 -2.83
N VAL A 140 -15.38 1.47 -2.77
CA VAL A 140 -15.16 2.58 -3.69
C VAL A 140 -14.40 3.68 -2.97
N ARG A 141 -13.26 4.11 -3.52
CA ARG A 141 -12.52 5.25 -2.97
C ARG A 141 -13.38 6.51 -3.08
N ILE A 142 -13.48 7.24 -1.97
CA ILE A 142 -14.15 8.54 -1.93
C ILE A 142 -13.10 9.65 -1.79
N ALA A 143 -13.45 10.87 -2.21
CA ALA A 143 -12.53 11.98 -2.18
C ALA A 143 -12.16 12.35 -0.73
N THR A 144 -10.87 12.56 -0.49
CA THR A 144 -10.34 13.11 0.76
C THR A 144 -9.50 14.35 0.45
N SER A 145 -9.51 15.31 1.37
CA SER A 145 -8.66 16.49 1.30
C SER A 145 -8.06 16.76 2.67
N THR A 146 -6.76 17.00 2.73
CA THR A 146 -6.05 17.44 3.93
C THR A 146 -5.73 18.92 3.84
N SER A 147 -5.57 19.58 4.99
CA SER A 147 -5.12 20.97 4.98
C SER A 147 -3.67 21.05 4.47
N PHE A 148 -3.39 22.07 3.66
CA PHE A 148 -2.10 22.24 2.99
C PHE A 148 -0.89 22.21 3.96
N TYR A 149 -1.09 22.62 5.21
CA TYR A 149 -0.04 22.67 6.24
C TYR A 149 0.30 21.31 6.87
N ARG A 150 -0.43 20.22 6.57
CA ARG A 150 -0.24 18.88 7.16
C ARG A 150 0.33 17.88 6.16
N THR A 151 1.52 18.16 5.66
CA THR A 151 2.21 17.33 4.65
C THR A 151 2.63 15.95 5.15
N SER A 152 2.73 15.74 6.46
CA SER A 152 3.12 14.47 7.09
C SER A 152 1.94 13.52 7.37
N ILE A 153 0.71 13.93 7.03
CA ILE A 153 -0.49 13.12 7.18
C ILE A 153 -0.97 12.70 5.80
N ASN A 154 -0.81 11.42 5.49
CA ASN A 154 -1.38 10.80 4.30
C ASN A 154 -2.73 10.18 4.66
N THR A 155 -3.73 10.34 3.77
CA THR A 155 -5.08 9.86 4.04
C THR A 155 -5.72 9.23 2.81
N LEU A 156 -6.57 8.25 3.08
CA LEU A 156 -7.46 7.65 2.11
C LEU A 156 -8.79 7.32 2.77
N ALA A 157 -9.88 7.49 2.03
CA ALA A 157 -11.18 7.02 2.48
C ALA A 157 -11.89 6.20 1.40
N PHE A 158 -12.67 5.25 1.87
CA PHE A 158 -13.44 4.34 1.02
C PHE A 158 -14.84 4.16 1.60
N LYS A 159 -15.84 4.09 0.71
CA LYS A 159 -17.18 3.61 1.03
C LYS A 159 -17.25 2.13 0.69
N ARG A 160 -17.57 1.30 1.69
CA ARG A 160 -17.76 -0.14 1.51
C ARG A 160 -19.15 -0.46 0.95
N PRO A 161 -19.35 -1.68 0.39
CA PRO A 161 -20.67 -2.14 -0.07
C PRO A 161 -21.73 -2.22 1.04
N ASP A 162 -21.32 -2.29 2.31
CA ASP A 162 -22.21 -2.28 3.49
C ASP A 162 -22.41 -0.88 4.08
N ASP A 163 -22.23 0.15 3.24
CA ASP A 163 -22.38 1.60 3.52
C ASP A 163 -21.47 2.18 4.62
N LYS A 164 -20.56 1.38 5.19
CA LYS A 164 -19.56 1.86 6.15
C LYS A 164 -18.46 2.67 5.45
N ILE A 165 -17.97 3.68 6.15
CA ILE A 165 -16.81 4.47 5.73
C ILE A 165 -15.56 3.92 6.40
N ILE A 166 -14.52 3.72 5.59
CA ILE A 166 -13.16 3.49 6.05
C ILE A 166 -12.38 4.76 5.85
N LEU A 167 -11.68 5.20 6.89
CA LEU A 167 -10.68 6.25 6.82
C LEU A 167 -9.34 5.69 7.32
N ILE A 168 -8.34 5.74 6.45
CA ILE A 168 -6.96 5.38 6.76
C ILE A 168 -6.18 6.68 6.93
N LEU A 169 -5.50 6.83 8.06
CA LEU A 169 -4.62 7.95 8.37
C LEU A 169 -3.23 7.41 8.66
N PHE A 170 -2.21 7.95 8.01
CA PHE A 170 -0.82 7.63 8.30
C PHE A 170 -0.07 8.90 8.66
N ASN A 171 0.54 8.91 9.85
CA ASN A 171 1.37 10.00 10.35
C ASN A 171 2.84 9.57 10.28
N SER A 172 3.56 10.14 9.32
CA SER A 172 5.00 9.90 9.16
C SER A 172 5.88 10.84 9.98
N ALA A 173 5.27 11.76 10.76
CA ALA A 173 6.02 12.68 11.60
C ALA A 173 6.48 11.99 12.89
N SER A 174 7.56 12.52 13.47
CA SER A 174 8.05 12.10 14.79
C SER A 174 7.29 12.72 15.97
N ILE A 175 6.16 13.39 15.70
CA ILE A 175 5.28 13.95 16.72
C ILE A 175 3.83 13.49 16.53
N PRO A 176 3.06 13.32 17.61
CA PRO A 176 1.62 13.04 17.51
C PRO A 176 0.88 14.23 16.90
N GLN A 177 -0.23 13.95 16.21
CA GLN A 177 -1.07 14.97 15.60
C GLN A 177 -2.55 14.73 15.91
N ASP A 178 -3.20 15.76 16.45
CA ASP A 178 -4.67 15.78 16.52
C ASP A 178 -5.24 16.18 15.16
N ILE A 179 -6.06 15.30 14.61
CA ILE A 179 -6.72 15.43 13.31
C ILE A 179 -8.23 15.56 13.53
N CYS A 180 -8.79 16.71 13.14
CA CYS A 180 -10.23 16.89 13.06
C CYS A 180 -10.71 16.36 11.70
N VAL A 181 -11.46 15.26 11.73
CA VAL A 181 -12.09 14.65 10.56
C VAL A 181 -13.45 15.31 10.36
N HIS A 182 -13.70 15.78 9.15
CA HIS A 182 -14.99 16.32 8.74
C HIS A 182 -15.57 15.45 7.62
N ASP A 183 -16.68 14.80 7.90
CA ASP A 183 -17.51 14.08 6.93
C ASP A 183 -18.79 14.90 6.69
N SER A 184 -19.06 15.24 5.44
CA SER A 184 -20.19 16.10 5.06
C SER A 184 -21.56 15.51 5.39
N GLU A 185 -21.65 14.18 5.52
CA GLU A 185 -22.89 13.47 5.85
C GLU A 185 -22.95 13.06 7.32
N ARG A 186 -21.80 12.72 7.92
CA ARG A 186 -21.71 12.06 9.24
C ARG A 186 -21.21 12.97 10.36
N GLY A 187 -20.86 14.21 10.06
CA GLY A 187 -20.43 15.20 11.04
C GLY A 187 -18.92 15.19 11.25
N SER A 188 -18.45 15.40 12.48
CA SER A 188 -17.02 15.60 12.72
C SER A 188 -16.56 15.03 14.04
N PHE A 189 -15.33 14.54 14.05
CA PHE A 189 -14.69 13.99 15.24
C PHE A 189 -13.18 14.26 15.22
N VAL A 190 -12.58 14.30 16.39
CA VAL A 190 -11.13 14.49 16.54
C VAL A 190 -10.50 13.16 16.89
N ILE A 191 -9.40 12.83 16.22
CA ILE A 191 -8.57 11.68 16.54
C ILE A 191 -7.12 12.12 16.74
N ASN A 192 -6.50 11.63 17.82
CA ASN A 192 -5.07 11.72 17.99
C ASN A 192 -4.40 10.60 17.18
N VAL A 193 -3.52 10.98 16.26
CA VAL A 193 -2.71 10.06 15.46
C VAL A 193 -1.26 10.17 15.93
N PRO A 194 -0.74 9.20 16.70
CA PRO A 194 0.62 9.22 17.24
C PRO A 194 1.69 9.37 16.16
N ALA A 195 2.90 9.72 16.58
CA ALA A 195 4.08 9.73 15.71
C ALA A 195 4.30 8.36 15.08
N HIS A 196 4.74 8.31 13.81
CA HIS A 196 5.10 7.07 13.12
C HIS A 196 4.01 6.00 13.26
N SER A 197 2.77 6.33 12.92
CA SER A 197 1.63 5.43 13.14
C SER A 197 0.65 5.43 11.97
N ILE A 198 -0.05 4.30 11.80
CA ILE A 198 -1.17 4.15 10.87
C ILE A 198 -2.44 3.79 11.64
N HIS A 199 -3.55 4.45 11.31
CA HIS A 199 -4.85 4.23 11.92
C HIS A 199 -5.86 3.90 10.82
N THR A 200 -6.65 2.84 11.02
CA THR A 200 -7.80 2.54 10.17
C THR A 200 -9.05 2.67 11.01
N ILE A 201 -9.92 3.60 10.64
CA ILE A 201 -11.16 3.92 11.33
C ILE A 201 -12.29 3.40 10.45
N LEU A 202 -13.19 2.60 11.03
CA LEU A 202 -14.40 2.13 10.40
C LEU A 202 -15.59 2.75 11.14
N TYR A 203 -16.42 3.52 10.44
CA TYR A 203 -17.56 4.21 11.04
C TYR A 203 -18.78 4.24 10.11
N MET A 204 -19.93 4.64 10.67
CA MET A 204 -21.24 4.69 10.01
C MET A 204 -21.75 6.10 9.92
#